data_AF-A0A955B2I7-F1
#
_entry.id   AF-A0A955B2I7-F1
#
_cell.length_a   1.000
_cell.length_b   1.000
_cell.length_c   1.000
_cell.angle_alpha   90.00
_cell.angle_beta   90.00
_cell.angle_gamma   90.00
#
_symmetry.space_group_name_H-M   'P 1'
#
loop_
_entity.id
_entity.type
_entity.pdbx_description
1 polymer ?
#
loop_
_entity_poly.entity_id
_entity_poly.type
_entity_poly.pdbx_seq_one_letter_code
_entity_poly.pdbx_strand_id
1 'polypeptide(L)' 'YPVTSIIVTHDMRTARKVADRVVMVYPVPRLGSHESQVIFDGPPSELDRTDDKRVSQFVRGEAGERLMELRQAVAQR' A
#
# COMPACT_ATOMS: atom_id res chain seq x y z
N TYR A 1 -4.07 -28.62 8.30
CA TYR A 1 -4.35 -28.07 6.96
C TYR A 1 -3.64 -26.73 6.83
N PRO A 2 -2.79 -26.50 5.82
CA PRO A 2 -2.27 -25.16 5.54
C PRO A 2 -3.45 -24.26 5.14
N VAL A 3 -3.52 -23.07 5.73
CA VAL A 3 -4.56 -22.07 5.43
C VAL A 3 -3.88 -20.90 4.73
N THR A 4 -4.51 -20.40 3.67
CA THR A 4 -4.10 -19.14 3.02
C THR A 4 -4.92 -18.00 3.60
N SER A 5 -4.24 -16.98 4.13
CA SER A 5 -4.87 -15.80 4.74
C SER A 5 -4.58 -14.54 3.92
N ILE A 6 -5.58 -13.68 3.77
CA ILE A 6 -5.44 -12.35 3.15
C ILE A 6 -5.76 -11.31 4.21
N ILE A 7 -4.84 -10.36 4.40
CA ILE A 7 -4.99 -9.25 5.35
C ILE A 7 -4.97 -7.95 4.55
N VAL A 8 -6.01 -7.14 4.72
CA VAL A 8 -6.08 -5.79 4.15
C VAL A 8 -5.85 -4.80 5.28
N THR A 9 -4.76 -4.07 5.22
CA THR A 9 -4.38 -3.11 6.27
C THR A 9 -3.59 -1.95 5.69
N HIS A 10 -3.66 -0.80 6.34
CA HIS A 10 -2.76 0.32 6.12
C HIS A 10 -1.59 0.34 7.12
N ASP A 11 -1.62 -0.52 8.15
CA ASP A 11 -0.56 -0.60 9.15
C ASP A 11 0.62 -1.44 8.65
N MET A 12 1.69 -0.75 8.26
CA MET A 12 2.93 -1.38 7.80
C MET A 12 3.64 -2.20 8.87
N ARG A 13 3.43 -1.91 10.17
CA ARG A 13 4.03 -2.72 11.25
C ARG A 13 3.41 -4.11 11.27
N THR A 14 2.09 -4.19 11.10
CA THR A 14 1.39 -5.46 10.95
C THR A 14 1.84 -6.16 9.68
N ALA A 15 1.80 -5.48 8.52
CA ALA A 15 2.20 -6.06 7.24
C ALA A 15 3.61 -6.68 7.27
N ARG A 16 4.60 -5.96 7.83
CA ARG A 16 5.98 -6.45 7.96
C ARG A 16 6.13 -7.62 8.92
N LYS A 17 5.25 -7.74 9.92
CA LYS A 17 5.37 -8.76 10.96
C LYS A 17 4.76 -10.11 10.54
N VAL A 18 3.68 -10.09 9.76
CA VAL A 18 2.87 -11.30 9.53
C VAL A 18 2.77 -11.74 8.07
N ALA A 19 3.09 -10.87 7.11
CA ALA A 19 2.90 -11.20 5.70
C ALA A 19 4.14 -11.90 5.13
N ASP A 20 3.92 -12.99 4.40
CA ASP A 20 4.95 -13.60 3.55
C ASP A 20 5.14 -12.81 2.25
N ARG A 21 4.06 -12.18 1.75
CA ARG A 21 3.99 -11.38 0.53
C ARG A 21 3.10 -10.17 0.75
N VAL A 22 3.52 -9.02 0.26
CA VAL A 22 2.78 -7.76 0.30
C VAL A 22 2.44 -7.34 -1.12
N VAL A 23 1.17 -7.01 -1.34
CA VAL A 23 0.70 -6.37 -2.57
C VAL A 23 0.15 -5.00 -2.18
N MET A 24 0.68 -3.94 -2.77
CA MET A 24 0.15 -2.59 -2.57
C MET A 24 -0.61 -2.15 -3.81
N VAL A 25 -1.81 -1.62 -3.58
CA VAL A 25 -2.71 -1.14 -4.62
C VAL A 25 -2.91 0.36 -4.51
N TYR A 26 -2.89 1.04 -5.65
CA TYR A 26 -3.18 2.47 -5.71
C TYR A 26 -4.64 2.73 -6.09
N PRO A 27 -5.26 3.84 -5.66
CA PRO A 27 -6.65 4.12 -6.01
C PRO A 27 -6.85 4.29 -7.51
N VAL A 28 -7.80 3.54 -8.10
CA VAL A 28 -8.13 3.60 -9.54
C VAL A 28 -8.36 5.01 -10.06
N PRO A 29 -9.08 5.92 -9.36
CA PRO A 29 -9.31 7.28 -9.87
C PRO A 29 -8.05 8.15 -10.01
N ARG A 30 -6.90 7.68 -9.48
CA ARG A 30 -5.62 8.40 -9.53
C ARG A 30 -4.61 7.77 -10.47
N LEU A 31 -4.97 6.69 -11.16
CA LEU A 31 -4.13 6.02 -12.13
C LEU A 31 -4.25 6.68 -13.51
N GLY A 32 -3.14 6.75 -14.24
CA GLY A 32 -3.17 7.00 -15.68
C GLY A 32 -3.82 5.84 -16.45
N SER A 33 -4.28 6.09 -17.68
CA SER A 33 -5.00 5.07 -18.49
C SER A 33 -4.23 3.78 -18.76
N HIS A 34 -2.90 3.78 -18.61
CA HIS A 34 -2.03 2.63 -18.83
C HIS A 34 -1.25 2.24 -17.55
N GLU A 35 -1.64 2.79 -16.41
CA GLU A 35 -0.91 2.58 -15.16
C GLU A 35 -1.48 1.39 -14.39
N SER A 36 -0.58 0.52 -13.90
CA SER A 36 -0.96 -0.61 -13.07
C SER A 36 -1.53 -0.14 -11.73
N GLN A 37 -2.62 -0.78 -11.30
CA GLN A 37 -3.14 -0.59 -9.95
C GLN A 37 -2.19 -1.16 -8.89
N VAL A 38 -1.51 -2.26 -9.21
CA VAL A 38 -0.51 -2.87 -8.33
C VAL A 38 0.78 -2.07 -8.48
N ILE A 39 1.19 -1.43 -7.38
CA ILE A 39 2.38 -0.57 -7.31
C ILE A 39 3.54 -1.24 -6.55
N PHE A 40 3.26 -2.34 -5.87
CA PHE A 40 4.25 -3.20 -5.24
C PHE A 40 3.72 -4.63 -5.18
N ASP A 41 4.59 -5.60 -5.44
CA ASP A 41 4.33 -7.02 -5.29
C ASP A 41 5.63 -7.75 -4.94
N GLY A 42 5.77 -8.17 -3.68
CA GLY A 42 6.99 -8.78 -3.20
C GLY A 42 7.02 -9.06 -1.71
N PRO A 43 8.15 -9.54 -1.16
CA PRO A 43 8.30 -9.76 0.27
C PRO A 43 8.37 -8.43 1.03
N PRO A 44 7.97 -8.38 2.32
CA PRO A 44 8.05 -7.16 3.11
C PRO A 44 9.46 -6.57 3.26
N SER A 45 10.51 -7.37 3.08
CA SER A 45 11.91 -6.94 3.13
C SER A 45 12.31 -6.03 1.95
N GLU A 46 11.55 -6.00 0.87
CA GLU A 46 11.84 -5.21 -0.33
C GLU A 46 11.10 -3.87 -0.38
N LEU A 47 10.15 -3.65 0.54
CA LEU A 47 9.36 -2.42 0.63
C LEU A 47 10.22 -1.15 0.74
N ASP A 48 11.38 -1.24 1.38
CA ASP A 48 12.30 -0.12 1.56
C ASP A 48 13.22 0.14 0.36
N ARG A 49 13.25 -0.80 -0.61
CA ARG A 49 14.14 -0.80 -1.78
C ARG A 49 13.43 -0.50 -3.10
N THR A 50 12.13 -0.25 -3.06
CA THR A 50 11.35 0.09 -4.24
C THR A 50 11.70 1.48 -4.78
N ASP A 51 11.75 1.59 -6.11
CA ASP A 51 11.90 2.87 -6.81
C ASP A 51 10.55 3.61 -6.97
N ASP A 52 9.42 2.94 -6.67
CA ASP A 52 8.11 3.57 -6.74
C ASP A 52 7.93 4.55 -5.58
N LYS A 53 7.93 5.84 -5.93
CA LYS A 53 7.79 6.93 -4.96
C LYS A 53 6.53 6.79 -4.11
N ARG A 54 5.42 6.30 -4.65
CA ARG A 54 4.15 6.14 -3.92
C ARG A 54 4.29 5.12 -2.80
N VAL A 55 4.97 4.01 -3.10
CA VAL A 55 5.26 2.97 -2.11
C VAL A 55 6.21 3.52 -1.04
N SER A 56 7.32 4.17 -1.44
CA SER A 56 8.29 4.71 -0.50
C SER A 56 7.69 5.77 0.44
N GLN A 57 6.78 6.61 -0.07
CA GLN A 57 6.08 7.64 0.71
C GLN A 57 5.17 7.02 1.77
N PHE A 58 4.36 6.02 1.38
CA PHE A 58 3.50 5.26 2.28
C PHE A 58 4.30 4.57 3.38
N VAL A 59 5.34 3.84 2.98
CA VAL A 59 6.17 3.04 3.89
C VAL A 59 6.89 3.90 4.92
N ARG A 60 7.33 5.11 4.54
CA ARG A 60 8.06 6.05 5.42
C ARG A 60 7.14 6.94 6.25
N GLY A 61 5.82 6.90 6.03
CA GLY A 61 4.87 7.77 6.71
C GLY A 61 5.09 9.25 6.38
N GLU A 62 5.56 9.56 5.16
CA GLU A 62 5.77 10.93 4.73
C GLU A 62 4.41 11.66 4.64
N ALA A 63 4.31 12.85 5.25
CA ALA A 63 3.07 13.53 5.61
C ALA A 63 2.09 13.87 4.45
N GLY A 64 2.46 13.60 3.20
CA GLY A 64 1.57 13.74 2.04
C GLY A 64 0.31 12.88 2.13
N GLU A 65 0.36 11.74 2.82
CA GLU A 65 -0.77 10.80 2.87
C GLU A 65 -1.85 11.14 3.89
N ARG A 66 -1.52 11.72 5.05
CA ARG A 66 -2.54 12.04 6.07
C ARG A 66 -3.59 13.03 5.57
N LEU A 67 -3.21 13.95 4.68
CA LEU A 67 -4.14 14.87 4.02
C LEU A 67 -5.01 14.16 2.96
N MET A 68 -4.49 13.11 2.32
CA MET A 68 -5.21 12.34 1.31
C MET A 68 -6.18 11.33 1.94
N GLU A 69 -5.82 10.73 3.07
CA GLU A 69 -6.68 9.88 3.91
C GLU A 69 -7.91 10.66 4.41
N LEU A 70 -7.71 11.87 4.95
CA LEU A 70 -8.79 12.76 5.40
C LEU A 70 -9.76 13.10 4.26
N ARG A 71 -9.26 13.30 3.04
CA ARG A 71 -10.09 13.58 1.87
C ARG A 71 -10.91 12.37 1.41
N GLN A 72 -10.35 11.15 1.50
CA GLN A 72 -11.06 9.93 1.15
C GLN A 72 -12.15 9.57 2.17
N ALA A 73 -11.91 9.79 3.47
CA ALA A 73 -12.93 9.61 4.51
C ALA A 73 -14.12 10.56 4.37
N VAL A 74 -13.89 11.77 3.83
CA VAL A 74 -14.94 12.77 3.57
C VAL A 74 -15.69 12.49 2.27
N ALA A 75 -15.04 11.93 1.25
CA ALA A 75 -15.66 11.62 -0.04
C ALA A 75 -16.53 10.33 -0.04
N GLN A 76 -16.45 9.52 1.02
CA GLN A 76 -17.28 8.31 1.22
C GLN A 76 -18.55 8.59 2.06
N ARG A 77 -18.90 9.88 2.25
CA ARG A 77 -20.13 10.33 2.91
C ARG A 77 -21.13 10.91 1.93
#